data_AF-A0A952MEJ0-F1
#
_entry.id   AF-A0A952MEJ0-F1
#
_cell.length_a   1.000
_cell.length_b   1.000
_cell.length_c   1.000
_cell.angle_alpha   90.00
_cell.angle_beta   90.00
_cell.angle_gamma   90.00
#
_symmetry.space_group_name_H-M   'P 1'
#
loop_
_entity.id
_entity.type
_entity.pdbx_description
1 polymer ?
#
loop_
_entity_poly.entity_id
_entity_poly.type
_entity_poly.pdbx_seq_one_letter_code
_entity_poly.pdbx_strand_id
1 'polypeptide(L)'
;MKAGGQILKQYQLRTTTSREAILALFIKNGFALSYSDIEREIAASFDRVTVYRTLKTFLDKGVIHKVLDDEGSLKYALCSEPCSTLEHHHEHVHFKCEKCGQTNCLESVTIPQIALPKGFSVKEMNLLIQGRCSKCQ
;
A
#
# COMPACT_ATOMS: atom_id res chain seq x y z
N MET A 1 12.74 13.07 4.55
CA MET A 1 12.34 11.65 4.40
C MET A 1 12.51 10.97 5.75
N LYS A 2 11.46 10.37 6.33
CA LYS A 2 11.57 9.65 7.62
C LYS A 2 12.41 8.39 7.39
N ALA A 3 13.43 8.16 8.20
CA ALA A 3 14.22 6.93 8.11
C ALA A 3 13.32 5.72 8.42
N GLY A 4 13.44 4.61 7.69
CA GLY A 4 12.56 3.44 7.86
C GLY A 4 12.43 2.96 9.31
N GLY A 5 13.53 3.03 10.08
CA GLY A 5 13.52 2.72 11.52
C GLY A 5 12.62 3.63 12.38
N GLN A 6 12.40 4.90 11.99
CA GLN A 6 11.47 5.80 12.68
C GLN A 6 10.02 5.40 12.46
N ILE A 7 9.66 4.98 11.25
CA ILE A 7 8.31 4.48 10.93
C ILE A 7 8.03 3.22 11.75
N LEU A 8 8.94 2.24 11.78
CA LEU A 8 8.73 1.02 12.58
C LEU A 8 8.47 1.35 14.06
N LYS A 9 9.22 2.29 14.64
CA LYS A 9 9.00 2.75 16.01
C LYS A 9 7.66 3.45 16.19
N GLN A 10 7.27 4.32 15.26
CA GLN A 10 5.98 5.02 15.28
C GLN A 10 4.79 4.03 15.35
N TYR A 11 4.89 2.92 14.62
CA TYR A 11 3.88 1.85 14.61
C TYR A 11 4.11 0.77 15.68
N GLN A 12 5.00 1.01 16.65
CA GLN A 12 5.32 0.09 17.75
C GLN A 12 5.76 -1.30 17.26
N LEU A 13 6.46 -1.35 16.13
CA LEU A 13 7.02 -2.55 15.56
C LEU A 13 8.49 -2.69 15.95
N ARG A 14 8.86 -3.89 16.43
CA ARG A 14 10.26 -4.27 16.59
C ARG A 14 11.02 -4.03 15.27
N THR A 15 12.15 -3.35 15.36
CA THR A 15 13.09 -3.18 14.26
C THR A 15 13.81 -4.49 13.99
N THR A 16 13.64 -5.03 12.78
CA THR A 16 14.34 -6.22 12.29
C THR A 16 14.86 -5.93 10.90
N THR A 17 15.95 -6.60 10.49
CA THR A 17 16.54 -6.44 9.15
C THR A 17 15.52 -6.67 8.03
N SER A 18 14.64 -7.67 8.19
CA SER A 18 13.57 -7.95 7.23
C SER A 18 12.55 -6.82 7.11
N ARG A 19 12.12 -6.24 8.24
CA ARG A 19 11.16 -5.13 8.26
C ARG A 19 11.76 -3.86 7.67
N GLU A 20 13.01 -3.57 8.00
CA GLU A 20 13.71 -2.42 7.45
C GLU A 20 13.91 -2.55 5.94
N ALA A 21 14.35 -3.73 5.47
CA ALA A 21 14.53 -3.98 4.05
C ALA A 21 13.22 -3.86 3.25
N ILE A 22 12.14 -4.52 3.71
CA ILE A 22 10.83 -4.45 3.05
C ILE A 22 10.28 -3.03 3.07
N LEU A 23 10.38 -2.32 4.20
CA LEU A 23 9.91 -0.95 4.29
C LEU A 23 10.70 0.00 3.38
N ALA A 24 12.03 -0.21 3.27
CA ALA A 24 12.88 0.56 2.38
C ALA A 24 12.47 0.41 0.90
N LEU A 25 11.96 -0.75 0.49
CA LEU A 25 11.44 -0.93 -0.88
C LEU A 25 10.26 0.01 -1.16
N PHE A 26 9.30 0.12 -0.24
CA PHE A 26 8.16 1.01 -0.41
C PHE A 26 8.59 2.48 -0.45
N ILE A 27 9.49 2.89 0.46
CA ILE A 27 10.02 4.26 0.52
C ILE A 27 10.79 4.60 -0.77
N LYS A 28 11.62 3.68 -1.26
CA LYS A 28 12.45 3.87 -2.46
C LYS A 28 11.60 3.99 -3.72
N ASN A 29 10.59 3.14 -3.88
CA ASN A 29 9.78 3.10 -5.10
C ASN A 29 8.72 4.20 -5.12
N GLY A 30 8.06 4.47 -4.00
CA GLY A 30 7.00 5.50 -3.92
C GLY A 30 5.72 5.16 -4.69
N PHE A 31 5.57 3.91 -5.15
CA PHE A 31 4.37 3.38 -5.80
C PHE A 31 4.02 2.01 -5.21
N ALA A 32 2.82 1.52 -5.48
CA ALA A 32 2.35 0.24 -4.96
C ALA A 32 3.12 -0.93 -5.57
N LEU A 33 3.55 -1.87 -4.73
CA LEU A 33 4.33 -3.04 -5.10
C LEU A 33 3.49 -4.32 -4.98
N SER A 34 3.57 -5.21 -5.96
CA SER A 34 3.03 -6.56 -5.82
C SER A 34 3.90 -7.41 -4.90
N TYR A 35 3.38 -8.56 -4.46
CA TYR A 35 4.19 -9.54 -3.73
C TYR A 35 5.42 -9.96 -4.56
N SER A 36 5.24 -10.19 -5.87
CA SER A 36 6.32 -10.58 -6.79
C SER A 36 7.37 -9.49 -6.97
N ASP A 37 6.99 -8.21 -6.94
CA ASP A 37 7.95 -7.10 -6.96
C ASP A 37 8.84 -7.10 -5.73
N ILE A 38 8.24 -7.35 -4.57
CA ILE A 38 8.95 -7.40 -3.29
C ILE A 38 9.88 -8.62 -3.31
N GLU A 39 9.34 -9.81 -3.59
CA GLU A 39 10.09 -11.05 -3.60
C GLU A 39 11.32 -10.99 -4.52
N ARG A 40 11.17 -10.44 -5.73
CA ARG A 40 12.27 -10.28 -6.68
C ARG A 40 13.45 -9.47 -6.12
N GLU A 41 13.18 -8.45 -5.31
CA GLU A 41 14.22 -7.56 -4.78
C GLU A 41 14.90 -8.12 -3.53
N ILE A 42 14.25 -9.00 -2.75
CA ILE A 42 14.76 -9.43 -1.44
C ILE A 42 14.86 -10.95 -1.24
N ALA A 43 14.52 -11.77 -2.24
CA ALA A 43 14.59 -13.23 -2.16
C ALA A 43 16.00 -13.76 -1.85
N ALA A 44 17.06 -13.01 -2.18
CA ALA A 44 18.43 -13.39 -1.83
C ALA A 44 18.73 -13.28 -0.33
N SER A 45 17.92 -12.51 0.42
CA SER A 45 18.15 -12.21 1.85
C SER A 45 17.09 -12.80 2.78
N PHE A 46 15.87 -13.02 2.30
CA PHE A 46 14.75 -13.49 3.14
C PHE A 46 13.89 -14.51 2.40
N ASP A 47 13.42 -15.51 3.15
CA ASP A 47 12.47 -16.49 2.64
C ASP A 47 11.06 -15.90 2.47
N ARG A 48 10.25 -16.58 1.65
CA ARG A 48 8.85 -16.23 1.36
C ARG A 48 7.95 -16.10 2.59
N VAL A 49 8.15 -16.94 3.61
CA VAL A 49 7.34 -16.89 4.85
C VAL A 49 7.66 -15.62 5.64
N THR A 50 8.94 -15.23 5.71
CA THR A 50 9.39 -14.00 6.34
C THR A 50 8.82 -12.76 5.65
N VAL A 51 8.82 -12.73 4.31
CA VAL A 51 8.20 -11.63 3.53
C VAL A 51 6.71 -11.56 3.82
N TYR A 52 6.00 -12.68 3.70
CA TYR A 52 4.55 -12.74 3.94
C TYR A 52 4.17 -12.28 5.35
N ARG A 53 4.85 -12.79 6.40
CA ARG A 53 4.57 -12.42 7.79
C ARG A 53 4.84 -10.93 8.04
N THR A 54 5.86 -10.37 7.39
CA THR A 54 6.18 -8.95 7.50
C THR A 54 5.09 -8.10 6.86
N LEU A 55 4.67 -8.43 5.63
CA LEU A 55 3.59 -7.73 4.94
C LEU A 55 2.26 -7.83 5.71
N LYS A 56 1.94 -9.01 6.24
CA LYS A 56 0.77 -9.19 7.10
C LYS A 56 0.86 -8.29 8.34
N THR A 57 2.01 -8.25 9.00
CA THR A 57 2.21 -7.38 10.17
C THR A 57 2.04 -5.90 9.81
N PHE A 58 2.58 -5.48 8.66
CA PHE A 58 2.46 -4.10 8.19
C PHE A 58 1.02 -3.73 7.85
N LEU A 59 0.26 -4.63 7.23
CA LEU A 59 -1.18 -4.47 7.01
C LEU A 59 -1.94 -4.37 8.33
N ASP A 60 -1.74 -5.31 9.24
CA ASP A 60 -2.45 -5.38 10.53
C ASP A 60 -2.16 -4.13 11.40
N LYS A 61 -1.00 -3.49 11.22
CA LYS A 61 -0.62 -2.24 11.90
C LYS A 61 -0.92 -0.98 11.09
N GLY A 62 -1.42 -1.10 9.86
CA GLY A 62 -1.69 0.03 8.96
C GLY A 62 -0.46 0.79 8.49
N VAL A 63 0.72 0.17 8.49
CA VAL A 63 1.95 0.71 7.86
C VAL A 63 1.77 0.76 6.34
N ILE A 64 1.11 -0.26 5.80
CA ILE A 64 0.78 -0.37 4.37
C ILE A 64 -0.72 -0.69 4.24
N HIS A 65 -1.29 -0.38 3.08
CA HIS A 65 -2.65 -0.77 2.72
C HIS A 65 -2.68 -1.56 1.41
N LYS A 66 -3.82 -2.21 1.15
CA LYS A 66 -4.05 -2.98 -0.08
C LYS A 66 -4.51 -2.06 -1.21
N VAL A 67 -4.02 -2.35 -2.40
CA VAL A 67 -4.46 -1.72 -3.65
C VAL A 67 -4.82 -2.86 -4.60
N LEU A 68 -6.08 -2.94 -5.01
CA LEU A 68 -6.49 -3.86 -6.07
C LEU A 68 -6.35 -3.13 -7.39
N ASP A 69 -5.73 -3.78 -8.38
CA ASP A 69 -5.79 -3.29 -9.74
C ASP A 69 -7.06 -3.78 -10.46
N ASP A 70 -7.20 -3.37 -11.71
CA ASP A 70 -8.24 -3.73 -12.68
C ASP A 70 -8.38 -5.23 -12.93
N GLU A 71 -7.32 -6.01 -12.72
CA GLU A 71 -7.35 -7.47 -12.84
C GLU A 71 -7.63 -8.15 -11.48
N GLY A 72 -7.85 -7.37 -10.42
CA GLY A 72 -8.00 -7.85 -9.06
C GLY A 72 -6.69 -8.30 -8.41
N SER A 73 -5.55 -8.04 -9.06
CA SER A 73 -4.23 -8.35 -8.49
C SER A 73 -3.94 -7.44 -7.30
N LEU A 74 -3.45 -8.07 -6.24
CA LEU A 74 -3.16 -7.37 -4.99
C LEU A 74 -1.76 -6.74 -5.02
N LYS A 75 -1.74 -5.42 -4.83
CA LYS A 75 -0.54 -4.64 -4.54
C LYS A 75 -0.63 -4.02 -3.14
N TYR A 76 0.50 -3.56 -2.64
CA TYR A 76 0.65 -2.91 -1.35
C TYR A 76 1.24 -1.53 -1.54
N ALA A 77 0.75 -0.53 -0.81
CA ALA A 77 1.30 0.82 -0.81
C ALA A 77 1.56 1.30 0.62
N LEU A 78 2.58 2.13 0.80
CA LEU A 78 2.89 2.76 2.08
C LEU A 78 1.81 3.77 2.44
N CYS A 79 1.37 3.80 3.69
CA CYS A 79 0.51 4.85 4.20
C CYS A 79 1.34 6.08 4.58
N SER A 80 0.97 7.26 4.10
CA SER A 80 1.67 8.51 4.44
C SER A 80 1.43 8.98 5.88
N GLU A 81 0.26 8.64 6.43
CA GLU A 81 -0.14 8.89 7.81
C GLU A 81 -0.37 7.56 8.54
N PRO A 82 -0.17 7.48 9.88
CA PRO A 82 -0.48 6.30 10.66
C PRO A 82 -1.96 5.89 10.51
N CYS A 83 -2.21 4.88 9.68
CA CYS A 83 -3.53 4.27 9.54
C CYS A 83 -3.77 3.32 10.72
N SER A 84 -4.81 3.56 11.51
CA SER A 84 -5.32 2.57 12.47
C SER A 84 -6.43 1.75 11.82
N THR A 85 -6.52 0.46 12.17
CA THR A 85 -7.54 -0.47 11.65
C THR A 85 -8.98 -0.16 12.11
N LEU A 86 -9.16 0.79 13.03
CA LEU A 86 -10.46 1.07 13.66
C LEU A 86 -11.21 2.25 13.04
N GLU A 87 -10.52 3.21 12.41
CA GLU A 87 -11.16 4.44 11.88
C GLU A 87 -10.73 4.86 10.48
N HIS A 88 -10.00 4.02 9.72
CA HIS A 88 -9.69 4.33 8.32
C HIS A 88 -10.62 3.59 7.37
N HIS A 89 -11.56 4.34 6.79
CA HIS A 89 -12.02 4.05 5.45
C HIS A 89 -10.87 4.44 4.50
N HIS A 90 -10.33 3.50 3.71
CA HIS A 90 -9.33 3.80 2.68
C HIS A 90 -9.98 4.56 1.51
N GLU A 91 -10.52 5.75 1.79
CA GLU A 91 -11.21 6.61 0.83
C GLU A 91 -10.20 7.54 0.13
N HIS A 92 -9.12 6.97 -0.38
CA HIS A 92 -8.25 7.70 -1.31
C HIS A 92 -8.21 7.00 -2.65
N VAL A 93 -7.92 7.80 -3.67
CA VAL A 93 -7.96 7.34 -5.05
C VAL A 93 -6.64 6.66 -5.40
N HIS A 94 -6.71 5.51 -6.06
CA HIS A 94 -5.54 4.88 -6.67
C HIS A 94 -5.50 5.23 -8.16
N PHE A 95 -4.30 5.50 -8.70
CA PHE A 95 -4.09 5.73 -10.12
C PHE A 95 -3.14 4.69 -10.71
N LYS A 96 -3.62 3.85 -11.64
CA LYS A 96 -2.79 2.90 -12.41
C LYS A 96 -2.41 3.52 -13.76
N CYS A 97 -1.11 3.61 -14.02
CA CYS A 97 -0.64 3.98 -15.35
C CYS A 97 -0.69 2.78 -16.31
N GLU A 98 -1.34 2.94 -17.45
CA GLU A 98 -1.46 1.90 -18.48
C GLU A 98 -0.15 1.66 -19.24
N LYS A 99 0.78 2.62 -19.27
CA LYS A 99 2.06 2.50 -19.98
C LYS A 99 3.16 1.83 -19.15
N CYS A 100 3.32 2.21 -17.88
CA CYS A 100 4.35 1.63 -17.01
C CYS A 100 3.83 0.64 -15.97
N GLY A 101 2.51 0.47 -15.83
CA GLY A 101 1.89 -0.44 -14.87
C GLY A 101 1.99 -0.01 -13.39
N GLN A 102 2.61 1.14 -13.10
CA GLN A 102 2.75 1.65 -11.74
C GLN A 102 1.41 2.14 -11.19
N THR A 103 1.13 1.82 -9.93
CA THR A 103 -0.07 2.27 -9.22
C THR A 103 0.32 3.23 -8.10
N ASN A 104 -0.26 4.43 -8.08
CA ASN A 104 0.08 5.49 -7.12
C ASN A 104 -1.14 5.87 -6.29
N CYS A 105 -0.93 6.25 -5.02
CA CYS A 105 -1.98 6.81 -4.18
C CYS A 105 -2.10 8.32 -4.44
N LEU A 106 -3.32 8.79 -4.71
CA LEU A 106 -3.62 10.21 -4.90
C LEU A 106 -4.26 10.75 -3.62
N GLU A 107 -3.42 11.04 -2.62
CA GLU A 107 -3.85 11.43 -1.26
C GLU A 107 -4.51 12.81 -1.20
N SER A 108 -4.25 13.68 -2.18
CA SER A 108 -4.84 15.02 -2.26
C SER A 108 -6.21 15.06 -2.92
N VAL A 109 -6.70 13.93 -3.45
CA VAL A 109 -7.99 13.86 -4.15
C VAL A 109 -9.08 13.44 -3.18
N THR A 110 -10.02 14.34 -2.94
CA THR A 110 -11.19 14.07 -2.09
C THR A 110 -12.23 13.25 -2.84
N ILE A 111 -12.69 12.15 -2.23
CA ILE A 111 -13.79 11.34 -2.75
C ILE A 111 -15.11 11.92 -2.25
N PRO A 112 -16.13 12.10 -3.12
CA PRO A 112 -17.46 12.49 -2.67
C PRO A 112 -18.10 11.38 -1.84
N GLN A 113 -18.93 11.74 -0.85
CA GLN A 113 -19.65 10.73 -0.07
C GLN A 113 -20.61 9.93 -0.96
N ILE A 114 -20.50 8.60 -0.89
CA ILE A 114 -21.35 7.67 -1.62
C ILE A 114 -22.48 7.22 -0.70
N ALA A 115 -23.68 7.77 -0.91
CA ALA A 115 -24.88 7.34 -0.18
C ALA A 115 -25.40 6.01 -0.75
N LEU A 116 -25.34 4.94 0.05
CA LEU A 116 -25.94 3.67 -0.33
C LEU A 116 -27.45 3.64 -0.04
N PRO A 117 -28.25 2.91 -0.85
CA PRO A 117 -29.67 2.71 -0.56
C PRO A 117 -29.91 2.02 0.79
N LYS A 118 -31.12 2.17 1.34
CA LYS A 118 -31.50 1.50 2.59
C LYS A 118 -31.32 -0.02 2.48
N GLY A 119 -30.76 -0.63 3.53
CA GLY A 119 -30.52 -2.08 3.62
C GLY A 119 -29.13 -2.54 3.15
N PHE A 120 -28.32 -1.65 2.58
CA PHE A 120 -26.94 -1.95 2.22
C PHE A 120 -25.99 -1.61 3.38
N SER A 121 -24.91 -2.39 3.53
CA SER A 121 -23.82 -2.11 4.47
C SER A 121 -22.50 -2.09 3.71
N VAL A 122 -21.66 -1.09 3.98
CA VAL A 122 -20.34 -0.98 3.37
C VAL A 122 -19.39 -1.92 4.10
N LYS A 123 -18.71 -2.79 3.35
CA LYS A 123 -17.58 -3.57 3.86
C LYS A 123 -16.24 -2.98 3.43
N GLU A 124 -16.14 -2.54 2.19
CA GLU A 124 -14.94 -2.02 1.57
C GLU A 124 -15.33 -1.11 0.40
N MET A 125 -14.51 -0.09 0.13
CA MET A 125 -14.59 0.76 -1.05
C MET A 125 -13.21 0.77 -1.72
N ASN A 126 -13.17 0.62 -3.04
CA ASN A 126 -11.96 0.72 -3.84
C ASN A 126 -12.26 1.64 -5.04
N LEU A 127 -11.47 2.70 -5.19
CA LEU A 127 -11.57 3.62 -6.31
C LEU A 127 -10.25 3.65 -7.09
N LEU A 128 -10.29 3.08 -8.29
CA LEU A 128 -9.16 3.02 -9.22
C LEU A 128 -9.44 3.90 -10.44
N ILE A 129 -8.51 4.81 -10.74
CA ILE A 129 -8.45 5.58 -11.99
C ILE A 129 -7.32 5.01 -12.85
N GLN A 130 -7.56 4.93 -14.16
CA GLN A 130 -6.58 4.44 -15.14
C GLN A 130 -6.25 5.52 -16.17
N GLY A 131 -5.01 5.50 -16.66
CA GLY A 131 -4.59 6.37 -17.75
C GLY A 131 -3.07 6.48 -17.85
N ARG A 132 -2.57 7.67 -18.23
CA ARG A 132 -1.14 7.90 -18.45
C ARG A 132 -0.57 8.85 -17.39
N CYS A 133 0.40 8.39 -16.61
CA CYS A 133 1.06 9.22 -15.60
C CYS A 133 1.98 10.27 -16.25
N SER A 134 2.33 11.32 -15.51
CA SER A 134 3.21 12.41 -15.98
C SER A 134 4.58 11.95 -16.49
N LYS A 135 5.15 10.88 -15.90
CA LYS A 135 6.41 10.29 -16.37
C LYS A 135 6.29 9.55 -17.70
N CYS A 136 5.07 9.17 -18.04
CA CYS A 136 4.78 8.36 -19.22
C CYS A 136 4.24 9.17 -20.39
N GLN A 137 3.72 10.38 -20.15
CA GLN A 137 3.20 11.29 -21.19
C GLN A 137 4.18 11.42 -22.33
#